data_AF-Q4C052-F1
#
_entry.id   AF-Q4C052-F1
#
_cell.length_a   1.000
_cell.length_b   1.000
_cell.length_c   1.000
_cell.angle_alpha   90.00
_cell.angle_beta   90.00
_cell.angle_gamma   90.00
#
_symmetry.space_group_name_H-M   'P 1'
#
loop_
_entity.id
_entity.type
_entity.pdbx_description
1 polymer ?
#
loop_
_entity_poly.entity_id
_entity_poly.type
_entity_poly.pdbx_seq_one_letter_code
_entity_poly.pdbx_strand_id
1 'polypeptide(L)'
;MSPSHPRTPRQVINFSKQKGKEIIANFDGGLITSDAGIVWIAELDKKLGITEKFGNCFQDHRHQSYVDHSVHELLAQRLYGIILGYEDVNDHDKLRHDPALKIALEKLNELEDKKGWLAGKSTINRLEYCPETILDQKTSRYHKIEPNFKAIEKSFVEFFFRVL
;
A
#
# COMPACT_ATOMS: atom_id res chain seq x y z
N MET A 1 -34.45 -21.16 -5.82
CA MET A 1 -34.32 -19.71 -5.60
C MET A 1 -33.96 -19.09 -6.94
N SER A 2 -34.86 -18.31 -7.53
CA SER A 2 -34.61 -17.66 -8.83
C SER A 2 -33.45 -16.65 -8.70
N PRO A 3 -32.61 -16.46 -9.73
CA PRO A 3 -31.59 -15.42 -9.68
C PRO A 3 -32.31 -14.07 -9.65
N SER A 4 -32.17 -13.35 -8.54
CA SER A 4 -32.60 -11.96 -8.47
C SER A 4 -31.86 -11.17 -9.54
N HIS A 5 -32.59 -10.45 -10.40
CA HIS A 5 -32.01 -9.48 -11.34
C HIS A 5 -30.96 -8.60 -10.63
N PRO A 6 -29.81 -8.30 -11.27
CA PRO A 6 -28.90 -7.30 -10.73
C PRO A 6 -29.65 -5.98 -10.63
N ARG A 7 -29.92 -5.52 -9.40
CA ARG A 7 -30.49 -4.20 -9.19
C ARG A 7 -29.44 -3.19 -9.64
N THR A 8 -29.81 -2.28 -10.53
CA THR A 8 -28.97 -1.13 -10.84
C THR A 8 -28.78 -0.35 -9.53
N PRO A 9 -27.54 -0.09 -9.10
CA PRO A 9 -27.31 0.65 -7.87
C PRO A 9 -27.99 2.01 -7.91
N ARG A 10 -28.68 2.38 -6.82
CA ARG A 10 -29.39 3.67 -6.74
C ARG A 10 -28.44 4.87 -6.81
N GLN A 11 -27.22 4.69 -6.33
CA GLN A 11 -26.12 5.67 -6.40
C GLN A 11 -24.81 4.92 -6.62
N VAL A 12 -23.98 5.47 -7.49
CA VAL A 12 -22.66 4.93 -7.81
C VAL A 12 -21.65 6.05 -7.96
N ILE A 13 -20.47 5.84 -7.38
CA ILE A 13 -19.32 6.72 -7.53
C ILE A 13 -18.28 5.95 -8.33
N ASN A 14 -17.85 6.51 -9.46
CA ASN A 14 -16.78 5.95 -10.27
C ASN A 14 -15.43 6.47 -9.76
N PHE A 15 -14.54 5.56 -9.36
CA PHE A 15 -13.21 5.92 -8.88
C PHE A 15 -12.22 6.00 -10.03
N SER A 16 -11.99 4.87 -10.72
CA SER A 16 -11.04 4.76 -11.81
C SER A 16 -11.24 3.45 -12.60
N LYS A 17 -10.34 3.20 -13.56
CA LYS A 17 -10.20 1.90 -14.22
C LYS A 17 -8.84 1.30 -13.84
N GLN A 18 -8.84 0.08 -13.34
CA GLN A 18 -7.62 -0.65 -13.02
C GLN A 18 -7.61 -1.99 -13.74
N LYS A 19 -6.53 -2.27 -14.50
CA LYS A 19 -6.37 -3.53 -15.27
C LYS A 19 -7.58 -3.85 -16.17
N GLY A 20 -8.19 -2.82 -16.78
CA GLY A 20 -9.36 -2.96 -17.65
C GLY A 20 -10.70 -3.17 -16.93
N LYS A 21 -10.71 -3.19 -15.59
CA LYS A 21 -11.92 -3.28 -14.76
C LYS A 21 -12.29 -1.90 -14.22
N GLU A 22 -13.58 -1.57 -14.25
CA GLU A 22 -14.10 -0.36 -13.62
C GLU A 22 -14.19 -0.54 -12.10
N ILE A 23 -13.70 0.46 -11.38
CA ILE A 23 -13.79 0.51 -9.91
C ILE A 23 -14.91 1.45 -9.55
N ILE A 24 -15.99 0.86 -9.04
CA ILE A 24 -17.23 1.55 -8.74
C ILE A 24 -17.58 1.26 -7.30
N ALA A 25 -17.78 2.30 -6.49
CA ALA A 25 -18.45 2.14 -5.21
C ALA A 25 -19.95 2.28 -5.40
N ASN A 26 -20.69 1.30 -4.88
CA ASN A 26 -22.13 1.36 -4.72
C ASN A 26 -22.48 1.35 -3.23
N PHE A 27 -23.77 1.50 -2.92
CA PHE A 27 -24.29 1.48 -1.55
C PHE A 27 -25.19 0.27 -1.29
N ASP A 28 -25.03 -0.79 -2.08
CA ASP A 28 -25.86 -1.99 -2.02
C ASP A 28 -25.29 -3.05 -1.04
N GLY A 29 -24.17 -2.76 -0.39
CA GLY A 29 -23.46 -3.66 0.53
C GLY A 29 -22.43 -4.57 -0.14
N GLY A 30 -21.89 -5.54 0.60
CA GLY A 30 -20.84 -6.47 0.12
C GLY A 30 -19.50 -6.22 0.82
N LEU A 31 -18.43 -6.05 0.05
CA LEU A 31 -17.16 -5.54 0.58
C LEU A 31 -17.33 -4.05 0.92
N ILE A 32 -17.29 -3.73 2.21
CA ILE A 32 -17.53 -2.38 2.73
C ILE A 32 -16.21 -1.80 3.23
N THR A 33 -16.04 -0.50 2.99
CA THR A 33 -14.89 0.29 3.47
C THR A 33 -15.32 1.73 3.73
N SER A 34 -14.74 2.34 4.76
CA SER A 34 -14.82 3.79 5.02
C SER A 34 -13.72 4.57 4.30
N ASP A 35 -12.74 3.87 3.74
CA ASP A 35 -11.44 4.45 3.35
C ASP A 35 -11.31 4.55 1.82
N ALA A 36 -12.43 4.51 1.09
CA ALA A 36 -12.47 4.48 -0.37
C ALA A 36 -11.71 5.64 -1.05
N GLY A 37 -11.59 6.79 -0.38
CA GLY A 37 -10.83 7.95 -0.87
C GLY A 37 -9.35 7.63 -1.17
N ILE A 38 -8.79 6.59 -0.54
CA ILE A 38 -7.39 6.20 -0.79
C ILE A 38 -7.14 5.75 -2.23
N VAL A 39 -8.17 5.27 -2.93
CA VAL A 39 -8.03 4.87 -4.33
C VAL A 39 -7.61 6.04 -5.22
N TRP A 40 -8.14 7.25 -4.98
CA TRP A 40 -7.71 8.45 -5.72
C TRP A 40 -6.30 8.91 -5.36
N ILE A 41 -5.94 8.80 -4.08
CA ILE A 41 -4.58 9.11 -3.63
C ILE A 41 -3.58 8.15 -4.28
N ALA A 42 -3.92 6.87 -4.42
CA ALA A 42 -3.08 5.90 -5.11
C ALA A 42 -2.93 6.18 -6.60
N GLU A 43 -4.00 6.62 -7.27
CA GLU A 43 -3.91 7.08 -8.67
C GLU A 43 -3.02 8.33 -8.82
N LEU A 44 -3.06 9.24 -7.85
CA LEU A 44 -2.18 10.41 -7.81
C LEU A 44 -0.73 9.99 -7.57
N ASP A 45 -0.48 9.16 -6.58
CA ASP A 45 0.85 8.63 -6.28
C ASP A 45 1.44 7.89 -7.49
N LYS A 46 0.66 7.07 -8.18
CA LYS A 46 1.09 6.38 -9.41
C LYS A 46 1.47 7.35 -10.53
N LYS A 47 0.75 8.46 -10.69
CA LYS A 47 1.08 9.49 -11.69
C LYS A 47 2.35 10.27 -11.33
N LEU A 48 2.57 10.53 -10.05
CA LEU A 48 3.72 11.29 -9.56
C LEU A 48 4.96 10.41 -9.33
N GLY A 49 4.76 9.11 -9.12
CA GLY A 49 5.79 8.12 -8.78
C GLY A 49 6.44 8.36 -7.43
N ILE A 50 5.70 8.84 -6.41
CA ILE A 50 6.29 9.25 -5.13
C ILE A 50 6.77 8.02 -4.37
N THR A 51 5.89 7.07 -4.08
CA THR A 51 6.25 5.88 -3.30
C THR A 51 7.24 4.96 -4.02
N GLU A 52 7.16 4.87 -5.35
CA GLU A 52 8.10 4.08 -6.17
C GLU A 52 9.52 4.62 -6.03
N LYS A 53 9.70 5.93 -6.27
CA LYS A 53 11.01 6.57 -6.17
C LYS A 53 11.53 6.60 -4.74
N PHE A 54 10.65 6.76 -3.75
CA PHE A 54 11.03 6.65 -2.35
C PHE A 54 11.48 5.21 -2.02
N GLY A 55 10.79 4.19 -2.53
CA GLY A 55 11.18 2.78 -2.39
C GLY A 55 12.55 2.46 -2.99
N ASN A 56 12.92 3.10 -4.10
CA ASN A 56 14.24 2.98 -4.71
C ASN A 56 15.38 3.56 -3.86
N CYS A 57 15.06 4.32 -2.80
CA CYS A 57 16.05 4.80 -1.84
C CYS A 57 16.39 3.77 -0.76
N PHE A 58 15.81 2.57 -0.81
CA PHE A 58 16.06 1.49 0.14
C PHE A 58 16.81 0.35 -0.52
N GLN A 59 17.71 -0.26 0.23
CA GLN A 59 18.37 -1.51 -0.14
C GLN A 59 17.72 -2.68 0.60
N ASP A 60 17.19 -3.63 -0.16
CA ASP A 60 16.56 -4.83 0.39
C ASP A 60 17.55 -6.00 0.46
N HIS A 61 18.03 -6.29 1.67
CA HIS A 61 18.91 -7.42 1.96
C HIS A 61 18.15 -8.68 2.39
N ARG A 62 16.81 -8.68 2.31
CA ARG A 62 16.00 -9.89 2.56
C ARG A 62 16.23 -10.89 1.43
N HIS A 63 16.20 -12.17 1.76
CA HIS A 63 16.24 -13.22 0.76
C HIS A 63 14.91 -13.26 0.00
N GLN A 64 14.96 -12.95 -1.31
CA GLN A 64 13.77 -12.62 -2.10
C GLN A 64 12.74 -13.76 -2.22
N SER A 65 13.14 -15.03 -2.03
CA SER A 65 12.20 -16.16 -2.00
C SER A 65 11.24 -16.16 -0.79
N TYR A 66 11.49 -15.34 0.22
CA TYR A 66 10.66 -15.21 1.42
C TYR A 66 9.98 -13.83 1.51
N VAL A 67 9.97 -13.07 0.41
CA VAL A 67 9.41 -11.73 0.35
C VAL A 67 8.04 -11.78 -0.32
N ASP A 68 6.98 -11.61 0.47
CA ASP A 68 5.60 -11.48 -0.03
C ASP A 68 5.25 -10.04 -0.42
N HIS A 69 5.99 -9.06 0.14
CA HIS A 69 5.78 -7.63 -0.06
C HIS A 69 7.10 -6.93 -0.35
N SER A 70 7.19 -6.34 -1.54
CA SER A 70 8.29 -5.47 -1.93
C SER A 70 8.41 -4.27 -0.99
N VAL A 71 9.59 -3.65 -0.94
CA VAL A 71 9.79 -2.44 -0.13
C VAL A 71 8.85 -1.32 -0.58
N HIS A 72 8.61 -1.19 -1.88
CA HIS A 72 7.64 -0.24 -2.43
C HIS A 72 6.23 -0.50 -1.91
N GLU A 73 5.72 -1.74 -1.95
CA GLU A 73 4.39 -2.07 -1.42
C GLU A 73 4.28 -1.76 0.08
N LEU A 74 5.31 -2.07 0.87
CA LEU A 74 5.33 -1.77 2.31
C LEU A 74 5.28 -0.27 2.57
N LEU A 75 6.08 0.52 1.83
CA LEU A 75 6.12 1.97 1.95
C LEU A 75 4.81 2.62 1.49
N ALA A 76 4.27 2.19 0.35
CA ALA A 76 3.01 2.71 -0.15
C ALA A 76 1.87 2.41 0.83
N GLN A 77 1.75 1.16 1.30
CA GLN A 77 0.77 0.80 2.31
C GLN A 77 0.92 1.64 3.58
N ARG A 78 2.16 1.88 4.00
CA ARG A 78 2.42 2.66 5.20
C ARG A 78 2.04 4.13 5.03
N LEU A 79 2.45 4.75 3.93
CA LEU A 79 2.10 6.13 3.59
C LEU A 79 0.57 6.29 3.49
N TYR A 80 -0.11 5.35 2.86
CA TYR A 80 -1.56 5.34 2.75
C TYR A 80 -2.26 5.22 4.09
N GLY A 81 -1.74 4.36 4.99
CA GLY A 81 -2.22 4.28 6.37
C GLY A 81 -2.13 5.62 7.11
N ILE A 82 -1.00 6.33 6.98
CA ILE A 82 -0.83 7.67 7.58
C ILE A 82 -1.84 8.67 7.00
N ILE A 83 -2.03 8.69 5.67
CA ILE A 83 -3.00 9.59 5.01
C ILE A 83 -4.43 9.34 5.49
N LEU A 84 -4.76 8.08 5.79
CA LEU A 84 -6.06 7.69 6.35
C LEU A 84 -6.18 7.91 7.86
N GLY A 85 -5.12 8.35 8.55
CA GLY A 85 -5.10 8.59 9.99
C GLY A 85 -4.69 7.41 10.86
N TYR A 86 -4.19 6.32 10.29
CA TYR A 86 -3.72 5.11 11.00
C TYR A 86 -2.21 5.16 11.27
N GLU A 87 -1.78 6.16 12.04
CA GLU A 87 -0.37 6.47 12.28
C GLU A 87 0.35 5.50 13.24
N ASP A 88 -0.35 4.75 14.09
CA ASP A 88 0.28 3.93 15.13
C ASP A 88 0.58 2.47 14.71
N VAL A 89 0.32 2.13 13.45
CA VAL A 89 0.52 0.80 12.83
C VAL A 89 -0.39 -0.31 13.39
N ASN A 90 -1.11 -0.09 14.50
CA ASN A 90 -1.80 -1.15 15.22
C ASN A 90 -2.97 -1.73 14.40
N ASP A 91 -3.62 -0.90 13.58
CA ASP A 91 -4.78 -1.25 12.79
C ASP A 91 -4.43 -2.02 11.52
N HIS A 92 -3.14 -2.14 11.17
CA HIS A 92 -2.71 -2.83 9.95
C HIS A 92 -3.08 -4.32 9.91
N ASP A 93 -3.33 -4.95 11.06
CA ASP A 93 -3.88 -6.31 11.11
C ASP A 93 -5.32 -6.39 10.57
N LYS A 94 -6.10 -5.30 10.67
CA LYS A 94 -7.43 -5.18 10.06
C LYS A 94 -7.33 -4.60 8.65
N LEU A 95 -6.58 -3.50 8.47
CA LEU A 95 -6.45 -2.80 7.18
C LEU A 95 -5.87 -3.68 6.07
N ARG A 96 -5.11 -4.72 6.41
CA ARG A 96 -4.61 -5.67 5.42
C ARG A 96 -5.69 -6.43 4.64
N HIS A 97 -6.93 -6.37 5.13
CA HIS A 97 -8.10 -6.94 4.50
C HIS A 97 -9.02 -5.89 3.85
N ASP A 98 -8.73 -4.59 4.03
CA ASP A 98 -9.57 -3.52 3.50
C ASP A 98 -9.59 -3.53 1.95
N PRO A 99 -10.78 -3.54 1.32
CA PRO A 99 -10.89 -3.66 -0.12
C PRO A 99 -10.36 -2.41 -0.86
N ALA A 100 -10.51 -1.21 -0.32
CA ALA A 100 -10.01 0.01 -0.96
C ALA A 100 -8.47 0.07 -0.90
N LEU A 101 -7.88 -0.32 0.23
CA LEU A 101 -6.42 -0.37 0.37
C LEU A 101 -5.81 -1.46 -0.52
N LYS A 102 -6.46 -2.62 -0.66
CA LYS A 102 -6.05 -3.65 -1.63
C LYS A 102 -6.10 -3.16 -3.07
N ILE A 103 -7.15 -2.43 -3.44
CA ILE A 103 -7.28 -1.78 -4.76
C ILE A 103 -6.15 -0.77 -4.97
N ALA A 104 -5.92 0.11 -3.99
CA ALA A 104 -4.88 1.13 -4.00
C ALA A 104 -3.47 0.53 -4.18
N LEU A 105 -3.24 -0.69 -3.71
CA LEU A 105 -1.98 -1.44 -3.83
C LEU A 105 -2.03 -2.50 -4.94
N GLU A 106 -2.90 -2.32 -5.94
CA GLU A 106 -2.98 -3.10 -7.18
C GLU A 106 -3.34 -4.59 -7.04
N LYS A 107 -3.91 -4.99 -5.90
CA LYS A 107 -4.35 -6.36 -5.58
C LYS A 107 -5.83 -6.63 -5.90
N LEU A 108 -6.40 -5.90 -6.87
CA LEU A 108 -7.82 -6.03 -7.28
C LEU A 108 -8.23 -7.46 -7.66
N ASN A 109 -7.36 -8.22 -8.32
CA ASN A 109 -7.66 -9.60 -8.74
C ASN A 109 -7.68 -10.60 -7.57
N GLU A 110 -7.23 -10.18 -6.39
CA GLU A 110 -7.02 -11.02 -5.22
C GLU A 110 -7.81 -10.48 -4.01
N LEU A 111 -8.84 -9.67 -4.25
CA LEU A 111 -9.65 -9.06 -3.19
C LEU A 111 -10.16 -10.08 -2.16
N GLU A 112 -10.59 -11.24 -2.63
CA GLU A 112 -11.10 -12.34 -1.81
C GLU A 112 -10.04 -13.43 -1.50
N ASP A 113 -8.90 -13.41 -2.19
CA ASP A 113 -7.81 -14.38 -1.99
C ASP A 113 -6.89 -13.93 -0.83
N LYS A 114 -6.34 -14.91 -0.11
CA LYS A 114 -5.28 -14.70 0.88
C LYS A 114 -4.01 -14.15 0.25
N LYS A 115 -3.74 -14.45 -1.03
CA LYS A 115 -2.62 -13.88 -1.79
C LYS A 115 -2.70 -12.35 -1.87
N GLY A 116 -3.91 -11.81 -1.85
CA GLY A 116 -4.18 -10.37 -1.86
C GLY A 116 -4.11 -9.72 -0.49
N TRP A 117 -3.75 -10.43 0.58
CA TRP A 117 -3.57 -9.83 1.90
C TRP A 117 -2.37 -8.89 1.88
N LEU A 118 -2.56 -7.70 2.46
CA LEU A 118 -1.47 -6.74 2.62
C LEU A 118 -0.62 -7.08 3.85
N ALA A 119 0.42 -6.28 4.07
CA ALA A 119 1.29 -6.44 5.22
C ALA A 119 0.53 -6.13 6.52
N GLY A 120 0.65 -7.01 7.52
CA GLY A 120 0.14 -6.76 8.86
C GLY A 120 1.08 -5.86 9.67
N LYS A 121 0.70 -5.55 10.91
CA LYS A 121 1.44 -4.59 11.76
C LYS A 121 2.91 -4.98 11.95
N SER A 122 3.19 -6.25 12.18
CA SER A 122 4.55 -6.73 12.45
C SER A 122 5.45 -6.63 11.23
N THR A 123 4.90 -6.78 10.03
CA THR A 123 5.65 -6.66 8.78
C THR A 123 5.97 -5.19 8.48
N ILE A 124 5.01 -4.29 8.70
CA ILE A 124 5.21 -2.84 8.60
C ILE A 124 6.21 -2.34 9.66
N ASN A 125 6.11 -2.82 10.90
CA ASN A 125 7.09 -2.47 11.94
C ASN A 125 8.53 -2.89 11.59
N ARG A 126 8.74 -3.95 10.81
CA ARG A 126 10.10 -4.31 10.34
C ARG A 126 10.68 -3.32 9.32
N LEU A 127 9.82 -2.55 8.63
CA LEU A 127 10.24 -1.47 7.76
C LEU A 127 10.66 -0.25 8.59
N GLU A 128 9.87 0.13 9.61
CA GLU A 128 10.09 1.39 10.36
C GLU A 128 11.06 1.25 11.53
N TYR A 129 11.05 0.11 12.21
CA TYR A 129 11.73 -0.03 13.49
C TYR A 129 13.07 -0.75 13.33
N CYS A 130 14.14 -0.07 13.80
CA CYS A 130 15.48 -0.61 13.89
C CYS A 130 15.94 -0.59 15.36
N PRO A 131 15.87 -1.73 16.08
CA PRO A 131 16.26 -1.81 17.48
C PRO A 131 17.77 -1.94 17.73
N GLU A 132 18.58 -2.16 16.70
CA GLU A 132 19.99 -2.53 16.84
C GLU A 132 20.92 -1.54 16.10
N THR A 133 22.07 -1.22 16.70
CA THR A 133 23.18 -0.56 15.98
C THR A 133 23.78 -1.58 15.02
N ILE A 134 23.53 -1.43 13.73
CA ILE A 134 23.93 -2.42 12.74
C ILE A 134 25.29 -2.06 12.16
N LEU A 135 26.24 -2.96 12.35
CA LEU A 135 27.58 -2.87 11.76
C LEU A 135 27.62 -3.43 10.34
N ASP A 136 26.79 -4.44 10.05
CA ASP A 136 26.61 -5.02 8.71
C ASP A 136 25.18 -5.56 8.51
N GLN A 137 24.48 -4.99 7.52
CA GLN A 137 23.10 -5.30 7.20
C GLN A 137 22.91 -6.71 6.62
N LYS A 138 23.92 -7.27 5.96
CA LYS A 138 23.87 -8.62 5.39
C LYS A 138 23.88 -9.70 6.46
N THR A 139 24.50 -9.42 7.60
CA THR A 139 24.57 -10.35 8.74
C THR A 139 23.56 -10.04 9.85
N SER A 140 22.95 -8.84 9.85
CA SER A 140 21.87 -8.47 10.79
C SER A 140 20.70 -9.46 10.75
N ARG A 141 20.16 -9.86 11.91
CA ARG A 141 19.04 -10.81 11.96
C ARG A 141 17.70 -10.18 11.64
N TYR A 142 17.48 -8.96 12.12
CA TYR A 142 16.13 -8.36 12.14
C TYR A 142 15.96 -7.20 11.16
N HIS A 143 17.02 -6.44 10.91
CA HIS A 143 16.95 -5.27 10.04
C HIS A 143 17.66 -5.59 8.72
N LYS A 144 16.85 -5.78 7.69
CA LYS A 144 17.29 -6.18 6.35
C LYS A 144 16.91 -5.17 5.27
N ILE A 145 16.09 -4.17 5.60
CA ILE A 145 15.71 -3.10 4.67
C ILE A 145 16.45 -1.85 5.13
N GLU A 146 17.44 -1.41 4.36
CA GLU A 146 18.34 -0.33 4.73
C GLU A 146 17.98 0.97 4.00
N PRO A 147 17.70 2.08 4.71
CA PRO A 147 17.47 3.37 4.08
C PRO A 147 18.78 4.03 3.64
N ASN A 148 18.82 4.52 2.40
CA ASN A 148 19.86 5.44 1.94
C ASN A 148 19.41 6.89 2.20
N PHE A 149 19.80 7.45 3.34
CA PHE A 149 19.40 8.80 3.74
C PHE A 149 19.77 9.89 2.73
N LYS A 150 20.93 9.80 2.07
CA LYS A 150 21.32 10.77 1.03
C LYS A 150 20.39 10.72 -0.18
N ALA A 151 19.99 9.50 -0.60
CA ALA A 151 19.04 9.33 -1.69
C ALA A 151 17.62 9.81 -1.30
N ILE A 152 17.22 9.59 -0.04
CA ILE A 152 15.97 10.10 0.52
C ILE A 152 15.94 11.63 0.47
N GLU A 153 16.96 12.31 1.00
CA GLU A 153 17.06 13.78 1.00
C GLU A 153 16.99 14.33 -0.42
N LYS A 154 17.77 13.73 -1.35
CA LYS A 154 17.75 14.12 -2.77
C LYS A 154 16.37 13.94 -3.41
N SER A 155 15.66 12.86 -3.06
CA SER A 155 14.33 12.58 -3.61
C SER A 155 13.31 13.63 -3.21
N PHE A 156 13.33 14.12 -1.97
CA PHE A 156 12.45 15.22 -1.54
C PHE A 156 12.65 16.49 -2.35
N VAL A 157 13.90 16.88 -2.60
CA VAL A 157 14.22 18.06 -3.42
C VAL A 157 13.71 17.88 -4.85
N GLU A 158 13.94 16.71 -5.45
CA GLU A 158 13.48 16.43 -6.81
C GLU A 158 11.95 16.34 -6.92
N PHE A 159 11.24 15.90 -5.89
CA PHE A 159 9.77 15.94 -5.88
C PHE A 159 9.26 17.38 -5.84
N PHE A 160 9.86 18.24 -5.01
CA PHE A 160 9.46 19.63 -4.87
C PHE A 160 9.55 20.38 -6.22
N PHE A 161 10.63 20.19 -6.97
CA PHE A 161 10.80 20.82 -8.29
C PHE A 161 9.93 20.22 -9.41
N ARG A 162 9.32 19.06 -9.20
CA ARG A 162 8.49 18.40 -10.22
C ARG A 162 7.00 18.73 -10.08
N VAL A 163 6.56 19.12 -8.88
CA VAL A 163 5.16 19.42 -8.57
C VAL A 163 4.85 20.93 -8.69
N LEU A 164 5.88 21.77 -8.67
CA LEU A 164 5.82 23.20 -9.01
C LEU A 164 6.11 23.42 -10.49
#